data_AF-A0AAN7JQ49-F1
#
_entry.id   AF-A0AAN7JQ49-F1
#
_cell.length_a   1.000
_cell.length_b   1.000
_cell.length_c   1.000
_cell.angle_alpha   90.00
_cell.angle_beta   90.00
_cell.angle_gamma   90.00
#
_symmetry.space_group_name_H-M   'P 1'
#
loop_
_entity.id
_entity.type
_entity.pdbx_description
1 polymer ?
#
loop_
_entity_poly.entity_id
_entity_poly.type
_entity_poly.pdbx_seq_one_letter_code
_entity_poly.pdbx_strand_id
1 'polypeptide(L)'
;MHLSPSPSLEAICIEFYELVLNVQVLKSLRESLDEEINGDNQYFCDSCKERVDATRSIKLRSLPEVLNIQLKRCVFLPKTTTRKKITSAFCFPGELDMKERLSDVSCQLC
;
A
#
# COMPACT_ATOMS: atom_id res chain seq x y z
N MET A 1 -8.00 -2.85 -35.52
CA MET A 1 -8.20 -2.78 -34.06
C MET A 1 -6.83 -2.79 -33.41
N HIS A 2 -6.15 -1.63 -33.40
CA HIS A 2 -4.91 -1.47 -32.67
C HIS A 2 -5.26 -1.11 -31.23
N LEU A 3 -5.05 -2.05 -30.32
CA LEU A 3 -4.99 -1.78 -28.89
C LEU A 3 -3.67 -1.02 -28.67
N SER A 4 -3.76 0.30 -28.50
CA SER A 4 -2.68 1.10 -27.93
C SER A 4 -2.38 0.59 -26.52
N PRO A 5 -1.12 0.40 -26.13
CA PRO A 5 -0.78 0.12 -24.74
C PRO A 5 -1.21 1.34 -23.90
N SER A 6 -1.92 1.07 -22.80
CA SER A 6 -2.16 2.04 -21.74
C SER A 6 -0.84 2.70 -21.32
N PRO A 7 -0.83 3.97 -20.90
CA PRO A 7 0.40 4.64 -20.49
C PRO A 7 1.05 3.79 -19.41
N SER A 8 2.22 3.25 -19.74
CA SER A 8 3.13 2.65 -18.79
C SER A 8 3.39 3.71 -17.73
N LEU A 9 2.71 3.59 -16.59
CA LEU A 9 3.31 3.97 -15.32
C LEU A 9 4.69 3.36 -15.36
N GLU A 10 5.72 4.19 -15.54
CA GLU A 10 7.10 3.75 -15.35
C GLU A 10 7.09 3.00 -14.03
N ALA A 11 7.40 1.71 -14.08
CA ALA A 11 7.45 0.91 -12.88
C ALA A 11 8.71 1.33 -12.13
N ILE A 12 8.64 2.45 -11.40
CA ILE A 12 9.75 2.97 -10.62
C ILE A 12 10.04 1.93 -9.56
N CYS A 13 11.13 1.19 -9.75
CA CYS A 13 11.62 0.29 -8.73
C CYS A 13 12.41 1.10 -7.72
N ILE A 14 11.74 1.35 -6.61
CA ILE A 14 12.30 2.03 -5.45
C ILE A 14 12.93 1.00 -4.51
N GLU A 15 14.13 1.31 -4.04
CA GLU A 15 14.66 0.64 -2.86
C GLU A 15 13.89 1.10 -1.62
N PHE A 16 13.68 0.19 -0.68
CA PHE A 16 13.01 0.47 0.58
C PHE A 16 13.77 -0.18 1.74
N TYR A 17 13.74 0.47 2.89
CA TYR A 17 14.28 -0.09 4.14
C TYR A 17 13.17 -0.53 5.10
N GLU A 18 11.96 0.00 4.91
CA GLU A 18 10.77 -0.35 5.68
C GLU A 18 9.51 -0.28 4.82
N LEU A 19 8.52 -1.12 5.14
CA LEU A 19 7.17 -1.01 4.63
C LEU A 19 6.33 -0.21 5.61
N VAL A 20 5.88 0.97 5.18
CA VAL A 20 5.01 1.83 5.99
C VAL A 20 3.55 1.50 5.69
N LEU A 21 2.88 0.89 6.66
CA LEU A 21 1.51 0.43 6.53
C LEU A 21 0.53 1.36 7.24
N ASN A 22 -0.58 1.65 6.56
CA ASN A 22 -1.67 2.38 7.19
C ASN A 22 -2.36 1.45 8.20
N VAL A 23 -2.75 1.99 9.35
CA VAL A 23 -3.48 1.26 10.39
C VAL A 23 -4.67 2.04 10.92
N GLN A 24 -4.94 3.21 10.35
CA GLN A 24 -6.17 3.93 10.62
C GLN A 24 -7.32 3.10 10.07
N VAL A 25 -8.32 2.82 10.90
CA VAL A 25 -9.51 1.98 10.63
C VAL A 25 -9.29 0.50 10.29
N LEU A 26 -8.06 0.10 9.93
CA LEU A 26 -7.69 -1.27 9.63
C LEU A 26 -7.32 -2.06 10.88
N LYS A 27 -7.71 -3.34 10.93
CA LYS A 27 -7.58 -4.18 12.13
C LYS A 27 -6.45 -5.19 12.05
N SER A 28 -5.89 -5.43 10.86
CA SER A 28 -4.90 -6.47 10.66
C SER A 28 -3.81 -6.10 9.68
N LEU A 29 -2.69 -6.82 9.77
CA LEU A 29 -1.58 -6.71 8.83
C LEU A 29 -2.02 -7.03 7.40
N ARG A 30 -2.89 -8.03 7.21
CA ARG A 30 -3.40 -8.40 5.88
C ARG A 30 -4.22 -7.27 5.25
N GLU A 31 -5.15 -6.70 6.00
CA GLU A 31 -5.92 -5.52 5.56
C GLU A 31 -5.01 -4.31 5.25
N SER A 32 -3.88 -4.18 5.94
CA SER A 32 -2.96 -3.05 5.71
C SER A 32 -2.03 -3.26 4.50
N LEU A 33 -1.86 -4.51 4.07
CA LEU A 33 -1.12 -4.86 2.85
C LEU A 33 -1.99 -4.71 1.59
N ASP A 34 -3.32 -4.85 1.73
CA ASP A 34 -4.33 -4.57 0.70
C ASP A 34 -5.37 -3.59 1.24
N GLU A 35 -5.07 -2.30 1.12
CA GLU A 35 -5.92 -1.23 1.62
C GLU A 35 -7.05 -0.95 0.63
N GLU A 36 -8.30 -1.09 1.07
CA GLU A 36 -9.45 -0.60 0.30
C GLU A 36 -9.51 0.93 0.33
N ILE A 37 -9.64 1.52 -0.86
CA ILE A 37 -9.73 2.95 -1.09
C ILE A 37 -11.14 3.22 -1.63
N ASN A 38 -12.07 3.53 -0.74
CA ASN A 38 -13.49 3.74 -1.05
C ASN A 38 -14.07 4.94 -0.26
N GLY A 39 -15.34 5.27 -0.54
CA GLY A 39 -16.05 6.38 0.10
C GLY A 39 -15.33 7.73 -0.04
N ASP A 40 -15.12 8.43 1.07
CA ASP A 40 -14.45 9.75 1.06
C ASP A 40 -12.98 9.70 0.61
N ASN A 41 -12.35 8.51 0.64
CA ASN A 41 -10.95 8.30 0.24
C ASN A 41 -10.78 7.81 -1.20
N GLN A 42 -11.84 7.71 -2.01
CA GLN A 42 -11.79 7.17 -3.38
C GLN A 42 -10.62 7.70 -4.22
N TYR A 43 -9.99 6.78 -4.96
CA TYR A 43 -8.89 7.08 -5.87
C TYR A 43 -9.39 7.89 -7.06
N PHE A 44 -8.70 8.97 -7.40
CA PHE A 44 -9.01 9.71 -8.62
C PHE A 44 -8.34 9.04 -9.83
N CYS A 45 -9.13 8.40 -10.68
CA CYS A 45 -8.65 7.78 -11.90
C CYS A 45 -8.42 8.84 -12.98
N ASP A 46 -7.16 9.15 -13.30
CA ASP A 46 -6.83 10.14 -14.33
C ASP A 46 -7.34 9.78 -15.73
N SER A 47 -7.45 8.49 -16.06
CA SER A 47 -7.97 8.03 -17.35
C SER A 47 -9.50 8.15 -17.44
N CYS A 48 -10.18 7.87 -16.34
CA CYS A 48 -11.64 7.87 -16.21
C CYS A 48 -12.18 9.29 -15.96
N LYS A 49 -11.33 10.17 -15.41
CA LYS A 49 -11.66 11.52 -14.93
C LYS A 49 -12.72 11.53 -13.82
N GLU A 50 -12.70 10.52 -12.97
CA GLU A 50 -13.65 10.37 -11.85
C GLU A 50 -13.01 9.69 -10.62
N ARG A 51 -13.71 9.77 -9.49
CA ARG A 51 -13.36 9.05 -8.25
C ARG A 51 -13.91 7.64 -8.30
N VAL A 52 -13.05 6.65 -8.07
CA VAL A 52 -13.41 5.23 -8.12
C VAL A 52 -12.96 4.52 -6.85
N ASP A 53 -13.68 3.46 -6.51
CA ASP A 53 -13.20 2.50 -5.53
C ASP A 53 -11.98 1.78 -6.10
N ALA A 54 -10.96 1.60 -5.28
CA ALA A 54 -9.72 0.95 -5.67
C ALA A 54 -9.14 0.14 -4.49
N THR A 55 -8.17 -0.72 -4.81
CA THR A 55 -7.35 -1.38 -3.80
C THR A 55 -5.90 -0.97 -4.00
N ARG A 56 -5.28 -0.48 -2.93
CA ARG A 56 -3.83 -0.25 -2.88
C ARG A 56 -3.15 -1.47 -2.30
N SER A 57 -2.42 -2.17 -3.16
CA SER A 57 -1.63 -3.35 -2.77
C SER A 57 -0.13 -3.07 -2.82
N ILE A 58 0.62 -3.78 -1.98
CA ILE A 58 2.09 -3.78 -2.04
C ILE A 58 2.56 -4.96 -2.88
N LYS A 59 3.40 -4.67 -3.88
CA LYS A 59 4.14 -5.67 -4.67
C LYS A 59 5.63 -5.43 -4.51
N LEU A 60 6.36 -6.50 -4.26
CA LEU A 60 7.80 -6.51 -4.01
C LEU A 60 8.50 -7.27 -5.13
N ARG A 61 9.64 -6.78 -5.59
CA ARG A 61 10.47 -7.55 -6.53
C ARG A 61 11.25 -8.65 -5.82
N SER A 62 11.71 -8.35 -4.61
CA SER A 62 12.45 -9.25 -3.75
C SER A 62 12.13 -8.96 -2.28
N LEU A 63 12.34 -9.95 -1.43
CA LEU A 63 12.25 -9.80 0.01
C LEU A 63 13.67 -9.69 0.59
N PRO A 64 13.93 -8.69 1.47
CA PRO A 64 15.17 -8.68 2.25
C PRO A 64 15.17 -9.81 3.27
N GLU A 65 16.35 -10.20 3.75
CA GLU A 65 16.49 -11.17 4.86
C GLU A 65 15.79 -10.66 6.14
N VAL A 66 15.85 -9.35 6.37
CA VAL A 66 15.13 -8.68 7.46
C VAL A 66 14.17 -7.65 6.87
N LEU A 67 12.87 -7.89 7.05
CA LEU A 67 11.81 -6.99 6.63
C LEU A 67 11.33 -6.12 7.79
N ASN A 68 11.57 -4.82 7.71
CA ASN A 68 11.04 -3.86 8.66
C ASN A 68 9.63 -3.42 8.24
N ILE A 69 8.66 -3.52 9.15
CA ILE A 69 7.28 -3.06 8.91
C ILE A 69 6.95 -1.98 9.94
N GLN A 70 6.68 -0.77 9.46
CA GLN A 70 6.28 0.34 10.30
C GLN A 70 4.76 0.52 10.25
N LEU A 71 4.12 0.37 11.40
CA LEU A 71 2.69 0.68 11.55
C LEU A 71 2.52 2.19 11.76
N LYS A 72 1.81 2.87 10.86
CA LYS A 72 1.56 4.32 10.93
C LYS A 72 0.53 4.70 12.00
N ARG A 73 0.83 4.41 13.26
CA ARG A 73 -0.05 4.65 14.41
C ARG A 73 -0.14 6.13 14.83
N CYS A 74 0.75 6.99 14.37
CA CYS A 74 0.74 8.41 14.74
C CYS A 74 0.07 9.24 13.65
N VAL A 75 -1.13 9.75 13.92
CA VAL A 75 -1.89 10.59 12.99
C VAL A 75 -1.74 12.05 13.39
N PHE A 76 -1.50 12.91 12.41
CA PHE A 76 -1.46 14.35 12.61
C PHE A 76 -2.88 14.92 12.60
N LEU A 77 -3.20 15.79 13.57
CA LEU A 77 -4.47 16.49 13.68
C LEU A 77 -4.25 17.96 13.29
N PRO A 78 -4.61 18.38 12.06
CA PRO A 78 -4.32 19.73 11.58
C PRO A 78 -4.97 20.83 12.43
N LYS A 79 -6.18 20.58 12.94
CA LYS A 79 -6.94 21.55 13.74
C LYS A 79 -6.23 21.95 15.04
N THR A 80 -5.49 21.03 15.65
CA THR A 80 -4.81 21.22 16.94
C THR A 80 -3.29 21.26 16.81
N THR A 81 -2.74 21.02 15.62
CA THR A 81 -1.30 20.87 15.36
C THR A 81 -0.64 19.83 16.29
N THR A 82 -1.37 18.78 16.65
CA THR A 82 -0.88 17.71 17.54
C THR A 82 -0.83 16.36 16.83
N ARG A 83 -0.07 15.42 17.40
CA ARG A 83 -0.07 14.02 16.97
C ARG A 83 -0.88 13.18 17.95
N LYS A 84 -1.73 12.29 17.44
CA LYS A 84 -2.47 11.31 18.23
C LYS A 84 -2.01 9.90 17.88
N LYS A 85 -1.72 9.08 18.89
CA LYS A 85 -1.41 7.66 18.73
C LYS A 85 -2.70 6.85 18.61
N ILE A 86 -2.77 5.99 17.61
CA ILE A 86 -3.79 4.95 17.43
C ILE A 86 -3.45 3.80 18.40
N THR A 87 -4.32 3.63 19.38
CA THR A 87 -4.19 2.62 20.45
C THR A 87 -5.10 1.41 20.25
N SER A 88 -5.91 1.40 19.19
CA SER A 88 -6.73 0.23 18.87
C SER A 88 -5.87 -1.02 18.66
N ALA A 89 -6.46 -2.16 18.98
CA ALA A 89 -5.87 -3.46 18.72
C ALA A 89 -5.60 -3.61 17.22
N PHE A 90 -4.48 -4.27 16.90
CA PHE A 90 -4.06 -4.56 15.54
C PHE A 90 -3.45 -5.95 15.53
N CYS A 91 -3.99 -6.83 14.69
CA CYS A 91 -3.61 -8.23 14.65
C CYS A 91 -2.54 -8.46 13.58
N PHE A 92 -1.52 -9.24 13.94
CA PHE A 92 -0.51 -9.75 13.01
C PHE A 92 -0.24 -11.21 13.36
N PRO A 93 0.04 -12.08 12.37
CA PRO A 93 0.31 -13.48 12.62
C PRO A 93 1.72 -13.69 13.20
N GLY A 94 1.95 -14.83 13.84
CA GLY A 94 3.29 -15.25 14.26
C GLY A 94 4.20 -15.59 13.08
N GLU A 95 3.61 -16.06 11.98
CA GLU A 95 4.28 -16.33 10.71
C GLU A 95 3.60 -15.54 9.59
N LEU A 96 4.40 -14.86 8.77
CA LEU A 96 3.92 -14.03 7.67
C LEU A 96 4.43 -14.57 6.33
N ASP A 97 3.53 -15.13 5.52
CA ASP A 97 3.85 -15.49 4.15
C ASP A 97 3.73 -14.27 3.23
N MET A 98 4.84 -13.91 2.59
CA MET A 98 4.95 -12.77 1.67
C MET A 98 5.04 -13.20 0.20
N LYS A 99 4.96 -14.51 -0.11
CA LYS A 99 5.09 -15.02 -1.49
C LYS A 99 4.10 -14.38 -2.45
N GLU A 100 2.84 -14.20 -2.03
CA GLU A 100 1.78 -13.55 -2.82
C GLU A 100 2.10 -12.08 -3.16
N ARG A 101 3.08 -11.47 -2.48
CA ARG A 101 3.51 -10.08 -2.71
C ARG A 101 4.68 -9.99 -3.67
N LEU A 102 5.35 -11.10 -3.98
CA LEU A 102 6.45 -11.10 -4.93
C LEU A 102 5.90 -11.00 -6.36
N SER A 103 6.34 -10.00 -7.11
CA SER A 103 6.04 -9.90 -8.54
C SER A 103 6.88 -10.91 -9.33
N ASP A 104 6.28 -11.57 -10.31
CA ASP A 104 7.04 -12.31 -11.32
C ASP A 104 8.08 -11.39 -11.96
N VAL A 105 9.32 -11.88 -12.04
CA VAL A 105 10.53 -11.14 -12.44
C VAL A 105 10.49 -10.71 -13.93
N SER A 106 9.36 -10.88 -14.63
CA SER A 106 9.23 -10.53 -16.05
C SER A 106 9.05 -9.02 -16.32
N CYS A 107 8.91 -8.20 -15.26
CA CYS A 107 8.92 -6.75 -15.42
C CYS A 107 10.37 -6.23 -15.59
N GLN A 108 10.97 -6.50 -16.75
CA GLN A 108 12.32 -6.04 -17.17
C GLN A 108 12.35 -4.56 -17.61
N LEU A 109 11.43 -3.74 -17.12
CA LEU A 109 11.33 -2.32 -17.46
C LEU A 109 11.68 -1.41 -16.26
N CYS A 110 12.55 -1.92 -15.38
CA CYS A 110 13.78 -1.21 -15.03
C CYS A 110 14.93 -2.11 -15.51
#